data_AF-A0AAV6V8X4-F1
#
_entry.id   AF-A0AAV6V8X4-F1
#
_cell.length_a   1.000
_cell.length_b   1.000
_cell.length_c   1.000
_cell.angle_alpha   90.00
_cell.angle_beta   90.00
_cell.angle_gamma   90.00
#
_symmetry.space_group_name_H-M   'P 1'
#
loop_
_entity.id
_entity.type
_entity.pdbx_description
1 polymer ?
#
loop_
_entity_poly.entity_id
_entity_poly.type
_entity_poly.pdbx_seq_one_letter_code
_entity_poly.pdbx_strand_id
1 'polypeptide(L)'
;MQKVFQTDGYLLPNSKCNYEISPEQTNRTRGKFYSPQYPSNYPRDVTCHYRFAATPNNRVRIVFEQIRLQKGDLSCLNSPDVILVYDGSNKSSPIIGHLCNTNTFVEVVSTGSNLFIEFHSRSHFPGQGFKASYLFDARPPPTQQTPARINDIDVPYMESIRRTTDYLTTTNEPGKWK
;
A
#
# COMPACT_ATOMS: atom_id res chain seq x y z
N MET A 1 13.10 27.20 -1.97
CA MET A 1 13.27 26.38 -0.75
C MET A 1 12.78 24.97 -1.05
N GLN A 2 13.67 23.97 -1.05
CA GLN A 2 13.29 22.58 -1.33
C GLN A 2 12.50 22.05 -0.12
N LYS A 3 11.30 21.53 -0.37
CA LYS A 3 10.45 20.97 0.69
C LYS A 3 11.13 19.72 1.24
N VAL A 4 11.47 19.73 2.54
CA VAL A 4 12.03 18.56 3.23
C VAL A 4 10.89 17.58 3.50
N PHE A 5 10.98 16.37 2.95
CA PHE A 5 10.02 15.30 3.21
C PHE A 5 10.66 14.35 4.22
N GLN A 6 10.04 14.22 5.38
CA GLN A 6 10.54 13.38 6.47
C GLN A 6 9.39 12.55 7.03
N THR A 7 9.67 11.28 7.32
CA THR A 7 8.69 10.39 7.96
C THR A 7 8.42 10.87 9.39
N ASP A 8 7.14 11.05 9.70
CA ASP A 8 6.63 11.35 11.05
C ASP A 8 6.69 10.08 11.90
N GLY A 9 7.89 9.71 12.34
CA GLY A 9 8.17 8.51 13.11
C GLY A 9 9.58 8.50 13.68
N TYR A 10 9.86 7.55 14.57
CA TYR A 10 11.19 7.37 15.13
C TYR A 10 12.01 6.42 14.26
N LEU A 11 13.13 6.89 13.72
CA LEU A 11 14.08 6.05 12.97
C LEU A 11 14.82 5.13 13.95
N LEU A 12 14.76 3.82 13.71
CA LEU A 12 15.41 2.83 14.57
C LEU A 12 16.94 2.95 14.51
N PRO A 13 17.64 2.75 15.65
CA PRO A 13 19.10 2.74 15.69
C PRO A 13 19.68 1.72 14.71
N ASN A 14 20.82 2.06 14.09
CA ASN A 14 21.53 1.22 13.11
C ASN A 14 20.72 0.87 11.86
N SER A 15 19.59 1.54 11.62
CA SER A 15 18.83 1.43 10.37
C SER A 15 18.90 2.71 9.56
N LYS A 16 18.87 2.56 8.23
CA LYS A 16 18.78 3.68 7.30
C LYS A 16 17.34 4.10 7.01
N CYS A 17 16.36 3.23 7.29
CA CYS A 17 14.97 3.45 6.87
C CYS A 17 13.91 2.66 7.64
N ASN A 18 14.24 2.05 8.78
CA ASN A 18 13.24 1.38 9.61
C ASN A 18 12.67 2.36 10.62
N TYR A 19 11.35 2.50 10.65
CA TYR A 19 10.66 3.45 11.53
C TYR A 19 9.69 2.74 12.47
N GLU A 20 9.58 3.28 13.67
CA GLU A 20 8.51 3.01 14.61
C GLU A 20 7.59 4.23 14.71
N ILE A 21 6.28 4.01 14.63
CA ILE A 21 5.26 5.05 14.53
C ILE A 21 4.16 4.71 15.52
N SER A 22 4.08 5.44 16.62
CA SER A 22 3.03 5.30 17.62
C SER A 22 2.62 6.67 18.17
N PRO A 23 1.36 6.83 18.65
CA PRO A 23 0.94 8.05 19.34
C PRO A 23 1.80 8.35 20.57
N GLU A 24 2.26 7.32 21.28
CA GLU A 24 3.07 7.46 22.50
C GLU A 24 4.45 8.05 22.22
N GLN A 25 5.11 7.63 21.13
CA GLN A 25 6.43 8.15 20.77
C GLN A 25 6.35 9.49 20.02
N THR A 26 5.37 9.66 19.16
CA THR A 26 5.29 10.83 18.26
C THR A 26 4.42 11.96 18.80
N ASN A 27 3.61 11.70 19.83
CA ASN A 27 2.53 12.58 20.30
C ASN A 27 1.60 13.04 19.17
N ARG A 28 1.35 12.16 18.19
CA ARG A 28 0.52 12.43 17.01
C ARG A 28 -0.39 11.26 16.71
N THR A 29 -1.66 11.56 16.40
CA THR A 29 -2.62 10.57 15.92
C THR A 29 -2.62 10.44 14.40
N ARG A 30 -1.92 11.32 13.69
CA ARG A 30 -1.80 11.31 12.22
C ARG A 30 -0.49 11.90 11.77
N GLY A 31 -0.04 11.51 10.60
CA GLY A 31 1.19 12.02 10.01
C GLY A 31 1.42 11.46 8.62
N LYS A 32 2.62 11.66 8.12
CA LYS A 32 3.06 11.18 6.81
C LYS A 32 4.32 10.35 6.93
N PHE A 33 4.46 9.39 6.04
CA PHE A 33 5.67 8.60 5.88
C PHE A 33 5.96 8.37 4.41
N TYR A 34 7.23 8.13 4.12
CA TYR A 34 7.74 8.16 2.76
C TYR A 34 8.73 7.03 2.56
N SER A 35 8.88 6.58 1.32
CA SER A 35 10.03 5.76 0.94
C SER A 35 11.34 6.52 1.22
N PRO A 36 12.46 5.81 1.40
CA PRO A 36 13.76 6.46 1.57
C PRO A 36 14.05 7.41 0.42
N GLN A 37 14.61 8.59 0.74
CA GLN A 37 15.01 9.64 -0.22
C GLN A 37 13.86 10.31 -1.02
N TYR A 38 12.59 9.99 -0.77
CA TYR A 38 11.48 10.67 -1.42
C TYR A 38 11.61 12.22 -1.30
N PRO A 39 11.39 13.01 -2.37
CA PRO A 39 10.83 12.65 -3.67
C PRO A 39 11.89 12.30 -4.72
N SER A 40 13.13 12.06 -4.32
CA SER A 40 14.14 11.43 -5.18
C SER A 40 13.90 9.93 -5.27
N ASN A 41 14.61 9.26 -6.18
CA ASN A 41 14.50 7.82 -6.33
C ASN A 41 14.96 7.11 -5.05
N TYR A 42 14.29 6.01 -4.69
CA TYR A 42 14.73 5.19 -3.55
C TYR A 42 16.04 4.46 -3.88
N PRO A 43 16.86 4.12 -2.87
CA PRO A 43 18.06 3.31 -3.08
C PRO A 43 17.70 1.90 -3.56
N ARG A 44 18.60 1.29 -4.33
CA ARG A 44 18.49 -0.12 -4.71
C ARG A 44 18.83 -1.06 -3.56
N ASP A 45 18.34 -2.30 -3.65
CA ASP A 45 18.68 -3.42 -2.76
C ASP A 45 18.41 -3.11 -1.28
N VAL A 46 17.35 -2.34 -1.00
CA VAL A 46 16.95 -2.00 0.37
C VAL A 46 15.68 -2.72 0.77
N THR A 47 15.59 -2.98 2.07
CA THR A 47 14.38 -3.44 2.74
C THR A 47 14.12 -2.51 3.92
N CYS A 48 12.99 -1.82 3.90
CA CYS A 48 12.62 -0.84 4.91
C CYS A 48 11.34 -1.26 5.62
N HIS A 49 11.31 -1.10 6.93
CA HIS A 49 10.20 -1.50 7.79
C HIS A 49 9.54 -0.30 8.44
N TYR A 50 8.21 -0.22 8.37
CA TYR A 50 7.43 0.78 9.11
C TYR A 50 6.50 0.04 10.06
N ARG A 51 6.74 0.18 11.36
CA ARG A 51 5.96 -0.44 12.42
C ARG A 51 4.99 0.58 13.00
N PHE A 52 3.71 0.33 12.84
CA PHE A 52 2.66 1.16 13.42
C PHE A 52 2.08 0.46 14.64
N ALA A 53 2.02 1.18 15.76
CA ALA A 53 1.41 0.72 17.01
C ALA A 53 0.45 1.80 17.52
N ALA A 54 -0.84 1.59 17.30
CA ALA A 54 -1.92 2.41 17.84
C ALA A 54 -2.16 2.06 19.32
N THR A 55 -2.78 2.99 20.05
CA THR A 55 -3.27 2.73 21.41
C THR A 55 -4.38 1.68 21.40
N PRO A 56 -4.63 0.97 22.52
CA PRO A 56 -5.72 0.01 22.62
C PRO A 56 -7.06 0.58 22.12
N ASN A 57 -7.85 -0.28 21.46
CA ASN A 57 -9.13 0.09 20.83
C ASN A 57 -9.05 1.03 19.62
N ASN A 58 -7.84 1.41 19.19
CA ASN A 58 -7.64 2.10 17.92
C ASN A 58 -7.06 1.15 16.86
N ARG A 59 -7.17 1.53 15.60
CA ARG A 59 -6.56 0.86 14.45
C ARG A 59 -5.70 1.82 13.67
N VAL A 60 -5.00 1.29 12.68
CA VAL A 60 -4.12 2.02 11.77
C VAL A 60 -4.80 2.10 10.41
N ARG A 61 -5.04 3.32 9.93
CA ARG A 61 -5.49 3.61 8.58
C ARG A 61 -4.34 4.25 7.82
N ILE A 62 -3.98 3.67 6.68
CA ILE A 62 -2.93 4.13 5.78
C ILE A 62 -3.56 4.54 4.46
N VAL A 63 -3.19 5.70 3.94
CA VAL A 63 -3.54 6.13 2.59
C VAL A 63 -2.25 6.39 1.83
N PHE A 64 -1.98 5.57 0.82
CA PHE A 64 -0.91 5.79 -0.13
C PHE A 64 -1.36 6.82 -1.17
N GLU A 65 -1.01 8.09 -0.92
CA GLU A 65 -1.33 9.21 -1.82
C GLU A 65 -0.65 9.05 -3.18
N GLN A 66 0.56 8.48 -3.21
CA GLN A 66 1.31 8.24 -4.43
C GLN A 66 2.21 7.00 -4.31
N ILE A 67 2.22 6.16 -5.35
CA ILE A 67 3.14 5.03 -5.51
C ILE A 67 3.76 5.12 -6.92
N ARG A 68 5.08 5.22 -7.00
CA ARG A 68 5.87 5.24 -8.24
C ARG A 68 7.11 4.37 -8.05
N LEU A 69 6.93 3.05 -8.12
CA LEU A 69 8.05 2.10 -8.05
C LEU A 69 8.66 1.92 -9.45
N GLN A 70 9.46 0.87 -9.64
CA GLN A 70 10.02 0.54 -10.96
C GLN A 70 8.88 0.35 -11.96
N LYS A 71 8.86 1.13 -13.04
CA LYS A 71 7.87 0.99 -14.11
C LYS A 71 7.91 -0.39 -14.75
N GLY A 72 6.75 -0.93 -15.11
CA GLY A 72 6.64 -2.15 -15.91
C GLY A 72 5.39 -2.93 -15.56
N ASP A 73 5.44 -3.69 -14.47
CA ASP A 73 4.34 -4.53 -14.02
C ASP A 73 3.32 -3.71 -13.21
N LEU A 74 2.07 -3.69 -13.70
CA LEU A 74 0.93 -3.06 -13.03
C LEU A 74 0.12 -4.07 -12.18
N SER A 75 0.32 -5.36 -12.41
CA SER A 75 -0.35 -6.45 -11.65
C SER A 75 0.36 -6.79 -10.33
N CYS A 76 1.62 -6.37 -10.20
CA CYS A 76 2.51 -6.67 -9.09
C CYS A 76 2.90 -8.13 -8.92
N LEU A 77 2.46 -9.03 -9.80
CA LEU A 77 2.76 -10.45 -9.70
C LEU A 77 4.25 -10.74 -9.87
N ASN A 78 4.94 -9.97 -10.71
CA ASN A 78 6.36 -10.14 -11.03
C ASN A 78 7.17 -8.87 -10.75
N SER A 79 6.63 -7.93 -9.97
CA SER A 79 7.35 -6.70 -9.64
C SER A 79 8.48 -7.01 -8.64
N PRO A 80 9.73 -6.64 -8.93
CA PRO A 80 10.84 -6.82 -7.98
C PRO A 80 10.81 -5.77 -6.86
N ASP A 81 10.13 -4.64 -7.08
CA ASP A 81 9.91 -3.59 -6.09
C ASP A 81 8.45 -3.64 -5.62
N VAL A 82 8.24 -3.84 -4.32
CA VAL A 82 6.90 -4.05 -3.74
C VAL A 82 6.76 -3.43 -2.36
N ILE A 83 5.55 -3.04 -2.03
CA ILE A 83 5.12 -2.65 -0.67
C ILE A 83 4.17 -3.73 -0.18
N LEU A 84 4.54 -4.41 0.89
CA LEU A 84 3.75 -5.41 1.57
C LEU A 84 3.19 -4.81 2.86
N VAL A 85 1.88 -4.93 3.05
CA VAL A 85 1.17 -4.44 4.24
C VAL A 85 0.59 -5.63 4.99
N TYR A 86 1.00 -5.78 6.23
CA TYR A 86 0.64 -6.88 7.12
C TYR A 86 -0.27 -6.40 8.24
N ASP A 87 -1.35 -7.12 8.47
CA ASP A 87 -2.36 -6.84 9.51
C ASP A 87 -1.90 -7.35 10.87
N GLY A 88 -0.87 -6.71 11.42
CA GLY A 88 -0.33 -7.02 12.73
C GLY A 88 1.07 -6.45 12.93
N SER A 89 1.83 -7.00 13.88
CA SER A 89 3.09 -6.39 14.33
C SER A 89 4.30 -6.72 13.47
N ASN A 90 4.21 -7.75 12.61
CA ASN A 90 5.36 -8.25 11.86
C ASN A 90 4.94 -9.11 10.64
N LYS A 91 5.92 -9.69 9.95
CA LYS A 91 5.75 -10.47 8.71
C LYS A 91 4.98 -11.78 8.85
N SER A 92 4.81 -12.31 10.05
CA SER A 92 4.00 -13.51 10.29
C SER A 92 2.50 -13.23 10.27
N SER A 93 2.10 -11.96 10.26
CA SER A 93 0.69 -11.54 10.20
C SER A 93 0.13 -11.68 8.78
N PRO A 94 -1.21 -11.74 8.61
CA PRO A 94 -1.83 -11.79 7.28
C PRO A 94 -1.48 -10.57 6.43
N ILE A 95 -1.25 -10.77 5.13
CA ILE A 95 -1.05 -9.67 4.18
C ILE A 95 -2.42 -9.10 3.79
N ILE A 96 -2.60 -7.79 3.96
CA ILE A 96 -3.81 -7.04 3.58
C ILE A 96 -3.53 -5.99 2.49
N GLY A 97 -2.29 -5.91 2.01
CA GLY A 97 -1.91 -5.08 0.86
C GLY A 97 -0.65 -5.62 0.18
N HIS A 98 -0.72 -5.77 -1.14
CA HIS A 98 0.42 -6.09 -1.99
C HIS A 98 0.43 -5.08 -3.14
N LEU A 99 1.28 -4.06 -3.01
CA LEU A 99 1.20 -2.86 -3.83
C LEU A 99 2.50 -2.62 -4.60
N CYS A 100 2.36 -2.28 -5.87
CA CYS A 100 3.37 -1.76 -6.77
C CYS A 100 2.63 -0.88 -7.79
N ASN A 101 3.21 0.20 -8.30
CA ASN A 101 2.68 1.03 -9.41
C ASN A 101 1.14 1.11 -9.60
N THR A 102 0.36 1.07 -8.52
CA THR A 102 -1.09 0.95 -8.55
C THR A 102 -1.69 2.35 -8.69
N ASN A 103 -3.01 2.42 -8.85
CA ASN A 103 -3.75 3.68 -8.83
C ASN A 103 -3.35 4.56 -7.63
N THR A 104 -3.41 5.88 -7.82
CA THR A 104 -3.24 6.85 -6.72
C THR A 104 -4.32 6.69 -5.66
N PHE A 105 -4.01 6.97 -4.39
CA PHE A 105 -4.93 6.95 -3.25
C PHE A 105 -5.43 5.56 -2.82
N VAL A 106 -4.52 4.60 -2.67
CA VAL A 106 -4.86 3.28 -2.09
C VAL A 106 -5.01 3.40 -0.57
N GLU A 107 -6.18 3.02 -0.05
CA GLU A 107 -6.42 2.93 1.39
C GLU A 107 -6.24 1.50 1.90
N VAL A 108 -5.56 1.34 3.03
CA VAL A 108 -5.44 0.08 3.76
C VAL A 108 -5.73 0.34 5.24
N VAL A 109 -6.56 -0.52 5.84
CA VAL A 109 -7.03 -0.37 7.22
C VAL A 109 -6.76 -1.66 7.98
N SER A 110 -6.06 -1.57 9.12
CA SER A 110 -5.82 -2.73 9.98
C SER A 110 -7.09 -3.15 10.74
N THR A 111 -7.18 -4.44 11.07
CA THR A 111 -8.23 -4.96 11.96
C THR A 111 -7.91 -4.68 13.43
N GLY A 112 -6.62 -4.71 13.76
CA GLY A 112 -6.10 -4.48 15.11
C GLY A 112 -5.38 -3.14 15.29
N SER A 113 -4.72 -2.99 16.43
CA SER A 113 -3.94 -1.80 16.77
C SER A 113 -2.53 -1.79 16.17
N ASN A 114 -2.11 -2.87 15.50
CA ASN A 114 -0.80 -2.98 14.90
C ASN A 114 -0.91 -3.15 13.39
N LEU A 115 0.00 -2.52 12.66
CA LEU A 115 0.17 -2.69 11.22
C LEU A 115 1.65 -2.62 10.89
N PHE A 116 2.10 -3.53 10.03
CA PHE A 116 3.50 -3.62 9.63
C PHE A 116 3.61 -3.45 8.13
N ILE A 117 4.47 -2.54 7.69
CA ILE A 117 4.76 -2.33 6.27
C ILE A 117 6.20 -2.72 6.00
N GLU A 118 6.39 -3.50 4.94
CA GLU A 118 7.69 -3.79 4.37
C GLU A 118 7.77 -3.25 2.95
N PHE A 119 8.75 -2.40 2.69
CA PHE A 119 9.10 -1.96 1.35
C PHE A 119 10.38 -2.65 0.89
N HIS A 120 10.32 -3.35 -0.24
CA HIS A 120 11.46 -3.95 -0.90
C HIS A 120 11.77 -3.21 -2.20
N SER A 121 13.05 -2.91 -2.41
CA SER A 121 13.59 -2.55 -3.72
C SER A 121 14.64 -3.59 -4.15
N ARG A 122 14.38 -4.29 -5.25
CA ARG A 122 15.31 -5.24 -5.89
C ARG A 122 15.54 -4.94 -7.38
N SER A 123 14.88 -3.92 -7.92
CA SER A 123 15.06 -3.54 -9.32
C SER A 123 16.40 -2.85 -9.59
N HIS A 124 16.82 -2.88 -10.86
CA HIS A 124 17.94 -2.08 -11.33
C HIS A 124 17.58 -0.60 -11.56
N PHE A 125 16.29 -0.29 -11.70
CA PHE A 125 15.81 1.06 -12.05
C PHE A 125 14.77 1.55 -11.02
N PRO A 126 15.23 2.11 -9.88
CA PRO A 126 14.34 2.68 -8.88
C PRO A 126 13.44 3.78 -9.43
N GLY A 127 12.18 3.76 -9.00
CA GLY A 127 11.25 4.87 -9.17
C GLY A 127 11.35 5.92 -8.05
N GLN A 128 10.43 6.88 -8.07
CA GLN A 128 10.33 7.95 -7.07
C GLN A 128 9.92 7.44 -5.67
N GLY A 129 9.39 6.23 -5.59
CA GLY A 129 8.93 5.61 -4.36
C GLY A 129 7.51 6.01 -4.00
N PHE A 130 7.23 6.18 -2.72
CA PHE A 130 5.88 6.42 -2.25
C PHE A 130 5.79 7.56 -1.23
N LYS A 131 4.60 8.14 -1.18
CA LYS A 131 4.15 9.09 -0.17
C LYS A 131 2.83 8.60 0.39
N ALA A 132 2.77 8.48 1.70
CA ALA A 132 1.59 7.99 2.38
C ALA A 132 1.30 8.80 3.65
N SER A 133 0.03 8.79 4.05
CA SER A 133 -0.42 9.33 5.33
C SER A 133 -0.97 8.22 6.21
N TYR A 134 -0.78 8.36 7.52
CA TYR A 134 -1.40 7.47 8.51
C TYR A 134 -2.37 8.24 9.41
N LEU A 135 -3.35 7.51 9.91
CA LEU A 135 -4.27 7.95 10.95
C LEU A 135 -4.49 6.79 11.93
N PHE A 136 -4.33 7.09 13.21
CA PHE A 136 -4.79 6.27 14.32
C PHE A 136 -6.21 6.70 14.66
N ASP A 137 -7.20 5.87 14.35
CA ASP A 137 -8.61 6.13 14.62
C ASP A 137 -9.25 5.03 15.48
N ALA A 138 -10.37 5.36 16.11
CA ALA A 138 -11.11 4.40 16.92
C ALA A 138 -11.57 3.22 16.07
N ARG A 139 -11.40 2.01 16.58
CA ARG A 139 -11.98 0.83 15.94
C ARG A 139 -13.50 0.93 16.01
N PRO A 140 -14.20 0.80 14.88
CA PRO A 140 -15.65 0.74 14.91
C PRO A 140 -16.09 -0.51 15.69
N PRO A 141 -17.20 -0.42 16.44
CA PRO A 141 -17.80 -1.58 17.11
C PRO A 141 -18.03 -2.73 16.11
N PRO A 142 -18.02 -3.99 16.55
CA PRO A 142 -18.28 -5.15 15.67
C PRO A 142 -19.59 -5.04 14.87
N THR A 143 -20.60 -4.34 15.40
CA THR A 143 -21.88 -4.09 14.74
C THR A 143 -21.82 -3.11 13.57
N GLN A 144 -20.75 -2.32 13.47
CA GLN A 144 -20.50 -1.34 12.40
C GLN A 144 -19.35 -1.77 11.48
N GLN A 145 -18.70 -2.92 11.78
CA GLN A 145 -17.76 -3.55 10.87
C GLN A 145 -18.60 -4.22 9.78
N THR A 146 -18.76 -3.56 8.64
CA THR A 146 -19.32 -4.22 7.46
C THR A 146 -18.48 -5.47 7.19
N PRO A 147 -19.07 -6.67 7.18
CA PRO A 147 -18.40 -7.82 6.60
C PRO A 147 -17.98 -7.40 5.19
N ALA A 148 -16.76 -7.73 4.76
CA ALA A 148 -16.42 -7.66 3.34
C ALA A 148 -17.50 -8.45 2.60
N ARG A 149 -18.48 -7.78 1.99
CA ARG A 149 -19.51 -8.48 1.25
C ARG A 149 -18.77 -9.06 0.06
N ILE A 150 -18.83 -10.39 -0.07
CA ILE A 150 -18.45 -11.10 -1.30
C ILE A 150 -19.16 -10.48 -2.53
N ASN A 151 -20.29 -9.80 -2.30
CA ASN A 151 -21.10 -9.13 -3.31
C ASN A 151 -20.69 -7.68 -3.63
N ASP A 152 -19.68 -7.11 -2.96
CA ASP A 152 -19.15 -5.77 -3.26
C ASP A 152 -17.89 -5.84 -4.17
N ILE A 153 -17.66 -6.97 -4.85
CA ILE A 153 -16.82 -6.95 -6.06
C ILE A 153 -17.56 -6.06 -7.05
N ASP A 154 -17.05 -4.84 -7.21
CA ASP A 154 -17.51 -3.81 -8.14
C ASP A 154 -18.24 -4.41 -9.37
N VAL A 155 -19.56 -4.21 -9.40
CA VAL A 155 -20.40 -4.41 -10.60
C VAL A 155 -19.78 -3.73 -11.85
N PRO A 156 -19.05 -2.59 -11.76
CA PRO A 156 -18.30 -2.05 -12.89
C PRO A 156 -17.24 -3.00 -13.49
N TYR A 157 -16.59 -3.85 -12.67
CA TYR A 157 -15.58 -4.79 -13.17
C TYR A 157 -16.22 -5.94 -13.95
N MET A 158 -17.33 -6.49 -13.44
CA MET A 158 -18.08 -7.53 -14.16
C MET A 158 -18.75 -7.00 -15.45
N GLU A 159 -19.18 -5.74 -15.49
CA GLU A 159 -19.65 -5.11 -16.73
C GLU A 159 -18.51 -4.87 -17.73
N SER A 160 -17.31 -4.52 -17.26
CA SER A 160 -16.14 -4.39 -18.13
C SER A 160 -15.73 -5.74 -18.74
N ILE A 161 -15.76 -6.82 -17.95
CA ILE A 161 -15.49 -8.18 -18.42
C ILE A 161 -16.55 -8.59 -19.46
N ARG A 162 -17.85 -8.38 -19.18
CA ARG A 162 -18.94 -8.68 -20.14
C ARG A 162 -18.76 -7.95 -21.46
N ARG A 163 -18.40 -6.67 -21.45
CA ARG A 163 -18.14 -5.91 -22.69
C ARG A 163 -16.94 -6.46 -23.46
N THR A 164 -15.87 -6.91 -22.78
CA THR A 164 -14.75 -7.59 -23.47
C THR A 164 -15.12 -8.97 -24.00
N THR A 165 -15.94 -9.76 -23.30
CA THR A 165 -16.40 -11.05 -23.84
C THR A 165 -17.34 -10.85 -25.04
N ASP A 166 -18.22 -9.85 -25.03
CA ASP A 166 -19.09 -9.51 -26.17
C ASP A 166 -18.29 -8.98 -27.38
N TYR A 167 -17.19 -8.27 -27.13
CA TYR A 167 -16.27 -7.84 -28.20
C TYR A 167 -15.48 -9.01 -28.79
N LEU A 168 -15.04 -9.97 -27.96
CA LEU A 168 -14.31 -11.15 -28.42
C LEU A 168 -15.20 -12.18 -29.12
N THR A 169 -16.50 -12.27 -28.77
CA THR A 169 -17.46 -13.13 -29.48
C THR A 169 -17.90 -12.54 -30.81
N THR A 170 -17.93 -11.21 -30.95
CA THR A 170 -18.23 -10.55 -32.23
C THR A 170 -17.06 -10.55 -33.22
N THR A 171 -15.81 -10.67 -32.75
CA THR A 171 -14.62 -10.76 -33.63
C THR A 171 -14.22 -12.17 -34.01
N ASN A 172 -14.85 -13.21 -33.45
CA ASN A 172 -14.52 -14.61 -33.69
C ASN A 172 -15.58 -15.34 -34.55
N GLU A 173 -16.14 -14.68 -35.57
CA GLU A 173 -16.72 -15.43 -36.69
C GLU A 173 -15.59 -15.97 -37.58
N PRO A 174 -15.45 -17.29 -37.75
CA PRO A 174 -14.46 -17.84 -38.66
C PRO A 174 -14.93 -17.64 -40.11
N GLY A 175 -14.28 -16.70 -40.79
CA GLY A 175 -14.25 -16.67 -42.26
C GLY A 175 -14.79 -15.40 -42.88
N LYS A 176 -13.89 -14.44 -43.12
CA LYS A 176 -13.89 -13.57 -44.30
C LYS A 176 -12.54 -12.87 -44.41
N TRP A 177 -11.64 -13.47 -45.18
CA TRP A 177 -10.49 -12.76 -45.74
C TRP A 177 -11.00 -11.92 -46.93
N LYS A 178 -10.72 -10.62 -46.90
CA LYS A 178 -10.69 -9.76 -48.09
C LYS A 178 -9.36 -9.02 -48.09
#